data_AF-A0A5N0YRL0-F1
#
_entry.id   AF-A0A5N0YRL0-F1
#
_cell.length_a   1.000
_cell.length_b   1.000
_cell.length_c   1.000
_cell.angle_alpha   90.00
_cell.angle_beta   90.00
_cell.angle_gamma   90.00
#
_symmetry.space_group_name_H-M   'P 1'
#
loop_
_entity.id
_entity.type
_entity.pdbx_description
1 polymer ?
#
loop_
_entity_poly.entity_id
_entity_poly.type
_entity_poly.pdbx_seq_one_letter_code
_entity_poly.pdbx_strand_id
1 'polypeptide(L)'
;MKKLFFLLLLLFLIYLGYDYVNEALFSQEKVEFQNYDQNPKEHLENSGTSENTQEKTITEEQVYQGNLLLINSKYPVRQESVKSDIVNLSKHDELINGYGLLDSNIYMSKEIAQKFSEMVNDAVKGGVSHFIINSGYRDFDEQSVLYQEMGAEYALPAGYSEHNSGLSLDVGSSLTKMERAPEGKWIEENAWKYGFILRYPEDKTELTGIQYEPWHIRYVGLPHSAIMKEKNFVLEEYMDYLKEEKTISVSVNGEKYEIFYYPVTKNTTIHVPTNLRYEISGNNIDGVIVTVFPGSTHTNSRR
;
A
#
# COMPACT_ATOMS: atom_id res chain seq x y z
N MET A 1 -35.64 -25.83 33.49
CA MET A 1 -35.23 -26.41 32.19
C MET A 1 -35.70 -25.58 30.98
N LYS A 2 -36.99 -25.27 30.80
CA LYS A 2 -37.49 -24.51 29.63
C LYS A 2 -36.91 -23.08 29.47
N LYS A 3 -36.66 -22.35 30.57
CA LYS A 3 -36.07 -20.99 30.52
C LYS A 3 -34.60 -20.96 30.12
N LEU A 4 -33.82 -21.97 30.52
CA LEU A 4 -32.39 -22.08 30.19
C LEU A 4 -32.20 -22.44 28.71
N PHE A 5 -33.06 -23.30 28.18
CA PHE A 5 -33.09 -23.62 26.75
C PHE A 5 -33.39 -22.40 25.88
N PHE A 6 -34.35 -21.56 26.29
CA PHE A 6 -34.67 -20.31 25.58
C PHE A 6 -33.51 -19.31 25.57
N LEU A 7 -32.74 -19.21 26.66
CA LEU A 7 -31.57 -18.34 26.74
C LEU A 7 -30.45 -18.81 25.81
N LEU A 8 -30.19 -20.12 25.77
CA LEU A 8 -29.18 -20.71 24.89
C LEU A 8 -29.56 -20.58 23.41
N LEU A 9 -30.84 -20.75 23.07
CA LEU A 9 -31.35 -20.52 21.72
C LEU A 9 -31.18 -19.06 21.30
N LEU A 10 -31.44 -18.11 22.21
CA LEU A 10 -31.27 -16.69 21.94
C LEU A 10 -29.80 -16.33 21.69
N LEU A 11 -28.89 -16.84 22.53
CA LEU A 11 -27.44 -16.65 22.36
C LEU A 11 -26.93 -17.27 21.05
N PHE A 12 -27.44 -18.43 20.66
CA PHE A 12 -27.10 -19.07 19.40
C PHE A 12 -27.62 -18.29 18.19
N LEU A 13 -28.83 -17.72 18.26
CA LEU A 13 -29.36 -16.85 17.20
C LEU A 13 -28.62 -15.52 17.11
N ILE A 14 -28.18 -14.95 18.23
CA ILE A 14 -27.30 -13.77 18.25
C ILE A 14 -25.95 -14.11 17.64
N TYR A 15 -25.37 -15.26 17.96
CA TYR A 15 -24.12 -15.73 17.39
C TYR A 15 -24.24 -15.96 15.88
N LEU A 16 -25.29 -16.64 15.41
CA LEU A 16 -25.56 -16.82 13.98
C LEU A 16 -25.84 -15.48 13.27
N GLY A 17 -26.54 -14.56 13.93
CA GLY A 17 -26.76 -13.21 13.41
C GLY A 17 -25.47 -12.41 13.32
N TYR A 18 -24.57 -12.56 14.29
CA TYR A 18 -23.25 -11.94 14.29
C TYR A 18 -22.36 -12.52 13.19
N ASP A 19 -22.31 -13.85 13.03
CA ASP A 19 -21.56 -14.52 11.96
C ASP A 19 -22.11 -14.14 10.58
N TYR A 20 -23.43 -14.12 10.40
CA TYR A 20 -24.05 -13.72 9.13
C TYR A 20 -23.84 -12.24 8.79
N VAL A 21 -23.91 -11.35 9.79
CA VAL A 21 -23.64 -9.92 9.58
C VAL A 21 -22.16 -9.69 9.29
N ASN A 22 -21.25 -10.41 9.95
CA ASN A 22 -19.83 -10.39 9.59
C ASN A 22 -19.64 -10.91 8.16
N GLU A 23 -20.16 -12.08 7.80
CA GLU A 23 -20.03 -12.64 6.45
C GLU A 23 -20.63 -11.73 5.36
N ALA A 24 -21.73 -11.02 5.66
CA ALA A 24 -22.35 -10.05 4.76
C ALA A 24 -21.61 -8.69 4.70
N LEU A 25 -21.02 -8.22 5.80
CA LEU A 25 -20.10 -7.06 5.79
C LEU A 25 -18.77 -7.39 5.10
N PHE A 26 -18.36 -8.66 5.14
CA PHE A 26 -17.14 -9.20 4.53
C PHE A 26 -17.44 -10.01 3.25
N SER A 27 -18.45 -9.58 2.48
CA SER A 27 -18.66 -10.05 1.09
C SER A 27 -17.31 -10.19 0.41
N GLN A 28 -16.94 -11.41 0.00
CA GLN A 28 -15.64 -11.73 -0.58
C GLN A 28 -15.30 -10.74 -1.71
N GLU A 29 -14.41 -9.80 -1.39
CA GLU A 29 -13.76 -8.94 -2.36
C GLU A 29 -12.96 -9.84 -3.29
N LYS A 30 -13.24 -9.77 -4.60
CA LYS A 30 -12.63 -10.62 -5.61
C LYS A 30 -11.50 -9.86 -6.30
N VAL A 31 -10.29 -10.44 -6.24
CA VAL A 31 -9.18 -10.08 -7.11
C VAL A 31 -9.17 -11.06 -8.27
N GLU A 32 -9.39 -10.57 -9.49
CA GLU A 32 -9.41 -11.41 -10.69
C GLU A 32 -8.29 -10.98 -11.65
N PHE A 33 -7.44 -11.93 -12.06
CA PHE A 33 -6.30 -11.67 -12.95
C PHE A 33 -6.58 -12.04 -14.40
N GLN A 34 -6.07 -11.21 -15.31
CA GLN A 34 -5.88 -11.55 -16.71
C GLN A 34 -4.45 -11.17 -17.11
N ASN A 35 -3.60 -12.18 -17.30
CA ASN A 35 -2.23 -11.99 -17.80
C ASN A 35 -2.23 -12.01 -19.33
N TYR A 36 -1.45 -11.11 -19.92
CA TYR A 36 -1.30 -11.01 -21.37
C TYR A 36 0.18 -11.06 -21.74
N ASP A 37 0.52 -12.01 -22.60
CA ASP A 37 1.88 -12.23 -23.10
C ASP A 37 2.17 -11.27 -24.29
N GLN A 38 1.86 -9.98 -24.11
CA GLN A 38 1.92 -8.96 -25.17
C GLN A 38 2.69 -7.72 -24.71
N ASN A 39 3.40 -7.11 -25.67
CA ASN A 39 4.11 -5.86 -25.48
C ASN A 39 3.13 -4.77 -24.97
N PRO A 40 3.50 -3.95 -23.95
CA PRO A 40 2.66 -2.87 -23.44
C PRO A 40 2.00 -2.00 -24.51
N LYS A 41 2.74 -1.69 -25.59
CA LYS A 41 2.23 -0.90 -26.72
C LYS A 41 1.12 -1.65 -27.49
N GLU A 42 1.35 -2.91 -27.85
CA GLU A 42 0.36 -3.72 -28.57
C GLU A 42 -0.89 -3.97 -27.74
N HIS A 43 -0.74 -4.12 -26.42
CA HIS A 43 -1.87 -4.29 -25.51
C HIS A 43 -2.75 -3.03 -25.44
N LEU A 44 -2.14 -1.86 -25.27
CA LEU A 44 -2.86 -0.58 -25.31
C LEU A 44 -3.50 -0.30 -26.67
N GLU A 45 -2.93 -0.78 -27.77
CA GLU A 45 -3.55 -0.66 -29.08
C GLU A 45 -4.74 -1.62 -29.27
N ASN A 46 -4.64 -2.86 -28.75
CA ASN A 46 -5.65 -3.90 -28.89
C ASN A 46 -6.82 -3.82 -27.88
N SER A 47 -6.65 -3.18 -26.72
CA SER A 47 -7.71 -3.03 -25.70
C SER A 47 -8.81 -2.03 -26.08
N GLY A 48 -8.80 -1.52 -27.33
CA GLY A 48 -9.73 -0.49 -27.82
C GLY A 48 -9.29 0.94 -27.46
N THR A 49 -8.09 1.12 -26.91
CA THR A 49 -7.51 2.44 -26.59
C THR A 49 -6.61 3.03 -27.69
N SER A 50 -6.47 2.39 -28.86
CA SER A 50 -5.53 2.84 -29.92
C SER A 50 -5.75 4.26 -30.45
N GLU A 51 -6.96 4.83 -30.37
CA GLU A 51 -7.21 6.24 -30.74
C GLU A 51 -6.94 7.24 -29.59
N ASN A 52 -6.62 6.77 -28.38
CA ASN A 52 -6.55 7.57 -27.15
C ASN A 52 -5.26 7.33 -26.32
N THR A 53 -4.11 7.20 -26.98
CA THR A 53 -2.81 7.21 -26.29
C THR A 53 -1.96 8.39 -26.73
N GLN A 54 -1.07 8.85 -25.85
CA GLN A 54 -0.11 9.90 -26.12
C GLN A 54 1.29 9.47 -25.71
N GLU A 55 2.30 10.02 -26.38
CA GLU A 55 3.69 9.84 -26.02
C GLU A 55 4.06 10.67 -24.79
N LYS A 56 4.79 10.06 -23.86
CA LYS A 56 5.35 10.73 -22.69
C LYS A 56 6.82 10.37 -22.56
N THR A 57 7.68 11.38 -22.48
CA THR A 57 9.09 11.19 -22.17
C THR A 57 9.27 10.94 -20.67
N ILE A 58 9.97 9.86 -20.35
CA ILE A 58 10.40 9.47 -19.00
C ILE A 58 11.89 9.74 -18.88
N THR A 59 12.26 10.55 -17.90
CA THR A 59 13.67 10.84 -17.58
C THR A 59 14.25 9.73 -16.70
N GLU A 60 15.58 9.65 -16.65
CA GLU A 60 16.28 8.72 -15.74
C GLU A 60 15.94 9.00 -14.26
N GLU A 61 15.68 10.26 -13.90
CA GLU A 61 15.29 10.65 -12.53
C GLU A 61 13.93 10.06 -12.09
N GLN A 62 13.01 9.82 -13.04
CA GLN A 62 11.69 9.26 -12.74
C GLN A 62 11.76 7.85 -12.14
N VAL A 63 12.85 7.11 -12.38
CA VAL A 63 13.11 5.78 -11.80
C VAL A 63 13.20 5.84 -10.27
N TYR A 64 13.50 7.01 -9.71
CA TYR A 64 13.68 7.21 -8.27
C TYR A 64 12.51 7.92 -7.60
N GLN A 65 11.38 8.10 -8.28
CA GLN A 65 10.20 8.81 -7.77
C GLN A 65 8.94 7.93 -7.84
N GLY A 66 8.06 8.02 -6.85
CA GLY A 66 6.75 7.34 -6.85
C GLY A 66 6.55 6.40 -5.67
N ASN A 67 5.47 5.62 -5.70
CA ASN A 67 5.02 4.82 -4.55
C ASN A 67 5.60 3.38 -4.52
N LEU A 68 6.15 2.89 -5.64
CA LEU A 68 6.67 1.52 -5.82
C LEU A 68 8.20 1.43 -5.72
N LEU A 69 8.85 2.39 -5.07
CA LEU A 69 10.30 2.37 -4.88
C LEU A 69 10.71 1.19 -4.01
N LEU A 70 11.50 0.26 -4.54
CA LEU A 70 12.13 -0.77 -3.72
C LEU A 70 13.28 -0.13 -2.94
N ILE A 71 13.11 -0.02 -1.64
CA ILE A 71 14.11 0.52 -0.71
C ILE A 71 14.53 -0.60 0.21
N ASN A 72 15.83 -0.89 0.23
CA ASN A 72 16.45 -1.89 1.10
C ASN A 72 17.97 -1.66 1.13
N SER A 73 18.72 -2.61 1.71
CA SER A 73 20.18 -2.57 1.83
C SER A 73 20.96 -2.42 0.51
N LYS A 74 20.32 -2.65 -0.65
CA LYS A 74 20.93 -2.53 -1.98
C LYS A 74 20.53 -1.24 -2.70
N TYR A 75 19.29 -0.77 -2.49
CA TYR A 75 18.70 0.34 -3.23
C TYR A 75 18.31 1.46 -2.26
N PRO A 76 19.15 2.49 -2.08
CA PRO A 76 18.87 3.56 -1.14
C PRO A 76 17.83 4.55 -1.69
N VAL A 77 17.18 5.25 -0.78
CA VAL A 77 16.40 6.47 -0.98
C VAL A 77 17.33 7.58 -1.46
N ARG A 78 16.87 8.34 -2.45
CA ARG A 78 17.50 9.58 -2.92
C ARG A 78 16.67 10.78 -2.53
N GLN A 79 17.22 11.98 -2.70
CA GLN A 79 16.47 13.20 -2.38
C GLN A 79 15.19 13.31 -3.22
N GLU A 80 15.23 12.85 -4.47
CA GLU A 80 14.09 12.84 -5.38
C GLU A 80 13.04 11.79 -4.99
N SER A 81 13.43 10.76 -4.21
CA SER A 81 12.54 9.71 -3.71
C SER A 81 11.62 10.15 -2.57
N VAL A 82 11.95 11.28 -1.92
CA VAL A 82 11.18 11.79 -0.79
C VAL A 82 9.84 12.34 -1.28
N LYS A 83 8.75 11.92 -0.64
CA LYS A 83 7.42 12.48 -0.87
C LYS A 83 7.45 14.00 -0.70
N SER A 84 6.86 14.73 -1.64
CA SER A 84 6.85 16.21 -1.61
C SER A 84 5.77 16.81 -0.70
N ASP A 85 4.81 16.00 -0.26
CA ASP A 85 3.65 16.41 0.54
C ASP A 85 3.77 16.00 2.02
N ILE A 86 5.00 15.91 2.54
CA ILE A 86 5.25 15.64 3.96
C ILE A 86 4.76 16.80 4.82
N VAL A 87 3.91 16.48 5.80
CA VAL A 87 3.38 17.43 6.79
C VAL A 87 3.55 16.89 8.20
N ASN A 88 3.63 17.78 9.19
CA ASN A 88 3.58 17.37 10.60
C ASN A 88 2.11 17.09 10.97
N LEU A 89 1.79 15.83 11.28
CA LEU A 89 0.42 15.40 11.53
C LEU A 89 -0.25 16.13 12.70
N SER A 90 0.49 16.48 13.76
CA SER A 90 -0.07 17.18 14.93
C SER A 90 -0.62 18.58 14.62
N LYS A 91 -0.34 19.12 13.43
CA LYS A 91 -0.84 20.41 12.95
C LYS A 91 -2.04 20.27 12.00
N HIS A 92 -2.49 19.04 11.75
CA HIS A 92 -3.49 18.67 10.76
C HIS A 92 -4.51 17.71 11.37
N ASP A 93 -5.39 18.22 12.24
CA ASP A 93 -6.45 17.44 12.87
C ASP A 93 -7.34 16.73 11.82
N GLU A 94 -7.49 17.29 10.62
CA GLU A 94 -8.25 16.68 9.52
C GLU A 94 -7.64 15.39 8.98
N LEU A 95 -6.35 15.15 9.25
CA LEU A 95 -5.63 13.94 8.84
C LEU A 95 -5.58 12.89 9.95
N ILE A 96 -5.94 13.24 11.19
CA ILE A 96 -5.91 12.33 12.34
C ILE A 96 -7.34 11.91 12.66
N ASN A 97 -7.75 10.74 12.17
CA ASN A 97 -9.10 10.24 12.41
C ASN A 97 -9.09 8.77 12.82
N GLY A 98 -9.58 8.48 14.04
CA GLY A 98 -9.70 7.13 14.59
C GLY A 98 -8.43 6.56 15.22
N TYR A 99 -7.33 7.31 15.26
CA TYR A 99 -6.05 6.90 15.86
C TYR A 99 -5.36 8.05 16.60
N GLY A 100 -4.38 7.70 17.45
CA GLY A 100 -3.54 8.66 18.17
C GLY A 100 -2.13 8.81 17.56
N LEU A 101 -1.39 9.81 18.02
CA LEU A 101 0.04 9.96 17.74
C LEU A 101 0.84 9.69 19.02
N LEU A 102 1.98 9.01 18.89
CA LEU A 102 2.88 8.76 20.02
C LEU A 102 3.50 10.07 20.54
N ASP A 103 3.80 11.01 19.64
CA ASP A 103 4.26 12.37 19.97
C ASP A 103 3.79 13.40 18.92
N SER A 104 4.14 14.68 19.13
CA SER A 104 3.76 15.79 18.25
C SER A 104 4.68 16.00 17.03
N ASN A 105 5.76 15.23 16.91
CA ASN A 105 6.77 15.36 15.87
C ASN A 105 6.70 14.21 14.87
N ILE A 106 5.47 13.75 14.56
CA ILE A 106 5.23 12.74 13.53
C ILE A 106 4.92 13.41 12.21
N TYR A 107 5.75 13.13 11.21
CA TYR A 107 5.62 13.63 9.85
C TYR A 107 5.12 12.53 8.91
N MET A 108 4.30 12.86 7.92
CA MET A 108 3.81 11.88 6.94
C MET A 108 3.39 12.57 5.65
N SER A 109 3.42 11.85 4.54
CA SER A 109 2.75 12.29 3.31
C SER A 109 1.25 12.48 3.59
N LYS A 110 0.70 13.62 3.15
CA LYS A 110 -0.72 13.94 3.31
C LYS A 110 -1.61 12.88 2.65
N GLU A 111 -1.25 12.44 1.44
CA GLU A 111 -1.97 11.39 0.72
C GLU A 111 -2.01 10.08 1.54
N ILE A 112 -0.87 9.66 2.08
CA ILE A 112 -0.74 8.41 2.84
C ILE A 112 -1.49 8.51 4.17
N ALA A 113 -1.45 9.65 4.85
CA ALA A 113 -2.21 9.88 6.07
C ALA A 113 -3.73 9.77 5.83
N GLN A 114 -4.21 10.26 4.67
CA GLN A 114 -5.62 10.09 4.28
C GLN A 114 -5.98 8.62 4.06
N LYS A 115 -5.13 7.87 3.34
CA LYS A 115 -5.34 6.42 3.15
C LYS A 115 -5.30 5.63 4.45
N PHE A 116 -4.39 5.98 5.35
CA PHE A 116 -4.34 5.38 6.67
C PHE A 116 -5.59 5.72 7.51
N SER A 117 -6.09 6.95 7.44
CA SER A 117 -7.37 7.33 8.07
C SER A 117 -8.56 6.56 7.49
N GLU A 118 -8.65 6.37 6.18
CA GLU A 118 -9.69 5.53 5.55
C GLU A 118 -9.66 4.10 6.13
N MET A 119 -8.46 3.53 6.17
CA MET A 119 -8.17 2.20 6.71
C MET A 119 -8.62 2.06 8.18
N VAL A 120 -8.18 2.96 9.05
CA VAL A 120 -8.52 2.94 10.48
C VAL A 120 -10.01 3.16 10.71
N ASN A 121 -10.68 4.02 9.93
CA ASN A 121 -12.12 4.23 10.09
C ASN A 121 -12.94 2.96 9.84
N ASP A 122 -12.53 2.12 8.89
CA ASP A 122 -13.18 0.84 8.65
C ASP A 122 -12.83 -0.19 9.72
N ALA A 123 -11.60 -0.17 10.26
CA ALA A 123 -11.24 -0.97 11.42
C ALA A 123 -12.11 -0.64 12.64
N VAL A 124 -12.36 0.65 12.89
CA VAL A 124 -13.20 1.15 14.00
C VAL A 124 -14.64 0.66 13.87
N LYS A 125 -15.20 0.61 12.65
CA LYS A 125 -16.53 0.04 12.40
C LYS A 125 -16.59 -1.46 12.77
N GLY A 126 -15.46 -2.16 12.62
CA GLY A 126 -15.28 -3.55 13.05
C GLY A 126 -14.89 -3.73 14.52
N GLY A 127 -14.80 -2.66 15.31
CA GLY A 127 -14.47 -2.70 16.74
C GLY A 127 -12.97 -2.71 17.06
N VAL A 128 -12.10 -2.40 16.10
CA VAL A 128 -10.64 -2.26 16.29
C VAL A 128 -10.28 -0.78 16.24
N SER A 129 -9.86 -0.18 17.37
CA SER A 129 -9.82 1.28 17.52
C SER A 129 -8.67 1.83 18.36
N HIS A 130 -7.68 1.02 18.71
CA HIS A 130 -6.58 1.43 19.61
C HIS A 130 -5.28 1.79 18.88
N PHE A 131 -5.38 2.15 17.60
CA PHE A 131 -4.25 2.52 16.75
C PHE A 131 -3.51 3.76 17.25
N ILE A 132 -2.18 3.70 17.21
CA ILE A 132 -1.26 4.82 17.43
C ILE A 132 -0.24 4.83 16.30
N ILE A 133 0.09 5.99 15.73
CA ILE A 133 1.27 6.11 14.87
C ILE A 133 2.48 6.38 15.77
N ASN A 134 3.49 5.53 15.67
CA ASN A 134 4.74 5.64 16.42
C ASN A 134 5.81 6.40 15.62
N SER A 135 5.87 6.19 14.32
CA SER A 135 6.84 6.83 13.43
C SER A 135 6.27 6.95 12.01
N GLY A 136 6.60 8.02 11.30
CA GLY A 136 6.23 8.24 9.90
C GLY A 136 7.46 8.57 9.07
N TYR A 137 7.47 9.67 8.35
CA TYR A 137 8.68 10.19 7.71
C TYR A 137 9.76 10.52 8.75
N ARG A 138 10.98 10.06 8.48
CA ARG A 138 12.22 10.46 9.17
C ARG A 138 13.18 10.98 8.13
N ASP A 139 13.72 12.18 8.29
CA ASP A 139 14.74 12.67 7.35
C ASP A 139 16.09 11.94 7.52
N PHE A 140 17.06 12.27 6.66
CA PHE A 140 18.37 11.62 6.67
C PHE A 140 19.19 11.93 7.93
N ASP A 141 19.01 13.12 8.52
CA ASP A 141 19.74 13.53 9.72
C ASP A 141 19.16 12.81 10.94
N GLU A 142 17.84 12.77 11.07
CA GLU A 142 17.12 12.00 12.09
C GLU A 142 17.49 10.51 12.03
N GLN A 143 17.51 9.93 10.82
CA GLN A 143 17.90 8.53 10.64
C GLN A 143 19.38 8.29 10.97
N SER A 144 20.26 9.27 10.70
CA SER A 144 21.68 9.18 11.06
C SER A 144 21.88 9.19 12.58
N VAL A 145 21.15 10.05 13.31
CA VAL A 145 21.16 10.08 14.77
C VAL A 145 20.66 8.76 15.34
N LEU A 146 19.51 8.26 14.84
CA LEU A 146 18.96 6.97 15.27
C LEU A 146 19.95 5.82 15.06
N TYR A 147 20.62 5.79 13.91
CA TYR A 147 21.63 4.77 13.61
C TYR A 147 22.84 4.82 14.56
N GLN A 148 23.29 6.03 14.92
CA GLN A 148 24.40 6.22 15.86
C GLN A 148 24.02 5.78 17.29
N GLU A 149 22.78 6.03 17.72
CA GLU A 149 22.31 5.71 19.06
C GLU A 149 21.97 4.22 19.23
N MET A 150 21.30 3.63 18.24
CA MET A 150 20.77 2.26 18.33
C MET A 150 21.73 1.21 17.76
N GLY A 151 22.62 1.61 16.84
CA GLY A 151 23.54 0.72 16.16
C GLY A 151 22.91 -0.12 15.04
N ALA A 152 23.77 -0.81 14.29
CA ALA A 152 23.39 -1.55 13.08
C ALA A 152 22.51 -2.79 13.32
N GLU A 153 22.35 -3.21 14.57
CA GLU A 153 21.44 -4.31 14.94
C GLU A 153 19.97 -3.87 14.90
N TYR A 154 19.70 -2.57 15.11
CA TYR A 154 18.35 -2.05 15.30
C TYR A 154 17.95 -0.96 14.31
N ALA A 155 18.92 -0.29 13.69
CA ALA A 155 18.68 0.80 12.77
C ALA A 155 19.46 0.62 11.48
N LEU A 156 18.86 1.08 10.38
CA LEU A 156 19.52 1.16 9.07
C LEU A 156 20.23 2.51 8.91
N PRO A 157 21.35 2.58 8.18
CA PRO A 157 21.97 3.86 7.84
C PRO A 157 21.01 4.77 7.07
N ALA A 158 21.23 6.08 7.16
CA ALA A 158 20.46 7.05 6.38
C ALA A 158 20.50 6.72 4.88
N GLY A 159 19.33 6.84 4.23
CA GLY A 159 19.13 6.43 2.86
C GLY A 159 18.65 4.98 2.71
N TYR A 160 18.86 4.10 3.69
CA TYR A 160 18.47 2.68 3.57
C TYR A 160 17.17 2.33 4.33
N SER A 161 16.61 3.30 5.05
CA SER A 161 15.33 3.18 5.77
C SER A 161 14.17 3.65 4.88
N GLU A 162 13.09 2.87 4.79
CA GLU A 162 11.90 3.28 4.02
C GLU A 162 11.25 4.56 4.58
N HIS A 163 11.41 4.84 5.88
CA HIS A 163 10.94 6.09 6.50
C HIS A 163 11.54 7.33 5.84
N ASN A 164 12.74 7.24 5.25
CA ASN A 164 13.35 8.36 4.52
C ASN A 164 12.59 8.75 3.25
N SER A 165 11.76 7.85 2.69
CA SER A 165 10.93 8.19 1.52
C SER A 165 9.60 8.84 1.90
N GLY A 166 9.13 8.64 3.13
CA GLY A 166 7.79 9.01 3.56
C GLY A 166 6.68 8.07 3.07
N LEU A 167 7.03 6.90 2.54
CA LEU A 167 6.09 5.87 2.08
C LEU A 167 5.71 4.85 3.16
N SER A 168 6.43 4.81 4.28
CA SER A 168 6.22 3.83 5.36
C SER A 168 5.93 4.51 6.69
N LEU A 169 5.28 3.76 7.58
CA LEU A 169 4.93 4.18 8.93
C LEU A 169 4.96 2.99 9.88
N ASP A 170 5.34 3.27 11.12
CA ASP A 170 5.27 2.33 12.23
C ASP A 170 3.99 2.58 13.02
N VAL A 171 3.15 1.55 13.10
CA VAL A 171 1.86 1.58 13.78
C VAL A 171 1.92 0.76 15.06
N GLY A 172 1.44 1.32 16.15
CA GLY A 172 1.29 0.67 17.45
C GLY A 172 -0.17 0.48 17.86
N SER A 173 -0.35 -0.20 18.99
CA SER A 173 -1.62 -0.32 19.70
C SER A 173 -1.45 0.13 21.14
N SER A 174 -2.43 0.89 21.65
CA SER A 174 -2.47 1.26 23.07
C SER A 174 -2.80 0.09 24.01
N LEU A 175 -3.15 -1.09 23.48
CA LEU A 175 -3.53 -2.26 24.27
C LEU A 175 -2.35 -3.19 24.59
N THR A 176 -1.57 -3.53 23.58
CA THR A 176 -0.46 -4.50 23.68
C THR A 176 0.44 -4.36 22.46
N LYS A 177 1.52 -5.15 22.42
CA LYS A 177 2.41 -5.20 21.25
C LYS A 177 1.66 -5.70 20.01
N MET A 178 2.06 -5.21 18.84
CA MET A 178 1.34 -5.45 17.57
C MET A 178 1.17 -6.92 17.22
N GLU A 179 2.12 -7.80 17.56
CA GLU A 179 2.04 -9.25 17.35
C GLU A 179 0.81 -9.89 18.02
N ARG A 180 0.29 -9.24 19.07
CA ARG A 180 -0.84 -9.75 19.89
C ARG A 180 -2.06 -8.83 19.85
N ALA A 181 -1.93 -7.65 19.26
CA ALA A 181 -2.98 -6.64 19.26
C ALA A 181 -4.01 -6.93 18.16
N PRO A 182 -5.31 -6.65 18.40
CA PRO A 182 -6.30 -6.66 17.34
C PRO A 182 -5.93 -5.79 16.14
N GLU A 183 -5.25 -4.65 16.39
CA GLU A 183 -4.76 -3.73 15.36
C GLU A 183 -3.75 -4.39 14.42
N GLY A 184 -2.80 -5.17 14.94
CA GLY A 184 -1.79 -5.87 14.13
C GLY A 184 -2.41 -6.94 13.24
N LYS A 185 -3.31 -7.76 13.81
CA LYS A 185 -4.07 -8.75 13.04
C LYS A 185 -4.92 -8.07 11.95
N TRP A 186 -5.59 -6.97 12.30
CA TRP A 186 -6.43 -6.25 11.36
C TRP A 186 -5.61 -5.70 10.18
N ILE A 187 -4.42 -5.14 10.44
CA ILE A 187 -3.49 -4.65 9.42
C ILE A 187 -3.08 -5.79 8.47
N GLU A 188 -2.62 -6.91 9.02
CA GLU A 188 -2.18 -8.06 8.22
C GLU A 188 -3.27 -8.58 7.27
N GLU A 189 -4.52 -8.55 7.72
CA GLU A 189 -5.67 -9.03 6.96
C GLU A 189 -6.23 -8.00 5.97
N ASN A 190 -6.17 -6.69 6.29
CA ASN A 190 -6.97 -5.67 5.59
C ASN A 190 -6.19 -4.49 5.01
N ALA A 191 -4.93 -4.25 5.41
CA ALA A 191 -4.19 -3.06 4.99
C ALA A 191 -4.06 -2.94 3.45
N TRP A 192 -4.01 -4.08 2.77
CA TRP A 192 -3.93 -4.16 1.31
C TRP A 192 -5.08 -3.47 0.58
N LYS A 193 -6.26 -3.40 1.20
CA LYS A 193 -7.45 -2.75 0.62
C LYS A 193 -7.27 -1.25 0.45
N TYR A 194 -6.33 -0.65 1.18
CA TYR A 194 -6.08 0.78 1.22
C TYR A 194 -4.72 1.15 0.61
N GLY A 195 -4.08 0.22 -0.09
CA GLY A 195 -2.78 0.45 -0.72
C GLY A 195 -1.57 0.14 0.16
N PHE A 196 -1.75 -0.43 1.35
CA PHE A 196 -0.67 -0.75 2.27
C PHE A 196 -0.31 -2.24 2.26
N ILE A 197 0.94 -2.56 2.56
CA ILE A 197 1.39 -3.92 2.82
C ILE A 197 2.05 -4.00 4.20
N LEU A 198 1.98 -5.17 4.84
CA LEU A 198 2.91 -5.52 5.90
C LEU A 198 4.27 -5.77 5.25
N ARG A 199 5.25 -4.90 5.48
CA ARG A 199 6.48 -4.85 4.68
C ARG A 199 7.44 -6.00 4.99
N TYR A 200 7.48 -6.42 6.25
CA TYR A 200 8.42 -7.41 6.77
C TYR A 200 7.66 -8.54 7.51
N PRO A 201 7.05 -9.49 6.77
CA PRO A 201 6.37 -10.63 7.36
C PRO A 201 7.36 -11.70 7.83
N GLU A 202 6.94 -12.54 8.79
CA GLU A 202 7.81 -13.51 9.48
C GLU A 202 8.39 -14.58 8.54
N ASP A 203 7.65 -14.97 7.50
CA ASP A 203 8.01 -16.03 6.56
C ASP A 203 8.91 -15.56 5.40
N LYS A 204 9.31 -14.28 5.37
CA LYS A 204 10.04 -13.67 4.23
C LYS A 204 11.33 -12.93 4.63
N THR A 205 11.85 -13.18 5.83
CA THR A 205 13.05 -12.53 6.37
C THR A 205 14.29 -12.72 5.49
N GLU A 206 14.46 -13.88 4.86
CA GLU A 206 15.57 -14.16 3.92
C GLU A 206 15.50 -13.33 2.63
N LEU A 207 14.30 -12.89 2.23
CA LEU A 207 14.08 -12.10 1.02
C LEU A 207 14.20 -10.60 1.29
N THR A 208 13.62 -10.13 2.39
CA THR A 208 13.64 -8.72 2.78
C THR A 208 14.95 -8.32 3.46
N GLY A 209 15.63 -9.28 4.10
CA GLY A 209 16.80 -9.03 4.94
C GLY A 209 16.48 -8.39 6.30
N ILE A 210 15.19 -8.27 6.66
CA ILE A 210 14.71 -7.65 7.89
C ILE A 210 13.85 -8.67 8.65
N GLN A 211 13.96 -8.69 9.97
CA GLN A 211 13.17 -9.56 10.84
C GLN A 211 11.68 -9.20 10.79
N TYR A 212 10.83 -10.04 11.38
CA TYR A 212 9.40 -9.76 11.46
C TYR A 212 9.11 -8.42 12.17
N GLU A 213 8.41 -7.52 11.48
CA GLU A 213 7.99 -6.23 12.04
C GLU A 213 6.48 -6.01 11.84
N PRO A 214 5.62 -6.51 12.75
CA PRO A 214 4.17 -6.38 12.65
C PRO A 214 3.64 -4.94 12.68
N TRP A 215 4.49 -3.98 13.07
CA TRP A 215 4.16 -2.55 13.14
C TRP A 215 4.47 -1.81 11.83
N HIS A 216 5.38 -2.33 11.00
CA HIS A 216 5.91 -1.58 9.86
C HIS A 216 5.09 -1.84 8.60
N ILE A 217 4.31 -0.85 8.19
CA ILE A 217 3.52 -0.91 6.96
C ILE A 217 4.06 0.06 5.92
N ARG A 218 3.96 -0.36 4.66
CA ARG A 218 4.46 0.36 3.49
C ARG A 218 3.32 0.65 2.53
N TYR A 219 3.15 1.90 2.11
CA TYR A 219 2.23 2.26 1.04
C TYR A 219 2.84 1.96 -0.32
N VAL A 220 2.10 1.18 -1.12
CA VAL A 220 2.41 0.83 -2.52
C VAL A 220 1.28 1.21 -3.47
N GLY A 221 0.10 1.57 -2.94
CA GLY A 221 -1.09 1.94 -3.70
C GLY A 221 -1.86 0.75 -4.28
N LEU A 222 -3.13 0.99 -4.61
CA LEU A 222 -3.92 0.05 -5.41
C LEU A 222 -3.59 0.18 -6.90
N PRO A 223 -3.62 -0.91 -7.66
CA PRO A 223 -4.02 -2.27 -7.27
C PRO A 223 -2.85 -3.12 -6.74
N HIS A 224 -1.67 -2.53 -6.58
CA HIS A 224 -0.43 -3.24 -6.30
C HIS A 224 -0.47 -4.02 -4.98
N SER A 225 -0.95 -3.39 -3.91
CA SER A 225 -1.14 -4.05 -2.62
C SER A 225 -2.09 -5.25 -2.70
N ALA A 226 -3.12 -5.20 -3.54
CA ALA A 226 -4.06 -6.31 -3.75
C ALA A 226 -3.38 -7.48 -4.47
N ILE A 227 -2.58 -7.19 -5.52
CA ILE A 227 -1.78 -8.23 -6.20
C ILE A 227 -0.81 -8.89 -5.22
N MET A 228 -0.11 -8.08 -4.42
CA MET A 228 0.86 -8.57 -3.44
C MET A 228 0.20 -9.44 -2.37
N LYS A 229 -0.97 -9.04 -1.87
CA LYS A 229 -1.74 -9.84 -0.91
C LYS A 229 -2.14 -11.18 -1.51
N GLU A 230 -2.73 -11.16 -2.70
CA GLU A 230 -3.28 -12.35 -3.35
C GLU A 230 -2.18 -13.35 -3.76
N LYS A 231 -1.01 -12.85 -4.17
CA LYS A 231 0.14 -13.68 -4.55
C LYS A 231 1.11 -13.99 -3.39
N ASN A 232 0.83 -13.48 -2.19
CA ASN A 232 1.72 -13.54 -1.03
C ASN A 232 3.16 -13.08 -1.33
N PHE A 233 3.27 -11.91 -1.96
CA PHE A 233 4.55 -11.30 -2.32
C PHE A 233 5.01 -10.26 -1.30
N VAL A 234 6.32 -10.26 -1.02
CA VAL A 234 7.01 -9.05 -0.54
C VAL A 234 7.34 -8.12 -1.72
N LEU A 235 7.74 -6.88 -1.41
CA LEU A 235 7.99 -5.87 -2.44
C LEU A 235 9.09 -6.30 -3.42
N GLU A 236 10.11 -7.01 -2.92
CA GLU A 236 11.18 -7.60 -3.71
C GLU A 236 10.63 -8.54 -4.81
N GLU A 237 9.85 -9.55 -4.41
CA GLU A 237 9.24 -10.51 -5.34
C GLU A 237 8.30 -9.82 -6.33
N TYR A 238 7.56 -8.81 -5.84
CA TYR A 238 6.63 -8.07 -6.68
C TYR A 238 7.35 -7.25 -7.77
N MET A 239 8.54 -6.69 -7.48
CA MET A 239 9.33 -6.01 -8.51
C MET A 239 9.77 -6.97 -9.62
N ASP A 240 10.19 -8.18 -9.26
CA ASP A 240 10.57 -9.20 -10.25
C ASP A 240 9.36 -9.65 -11.09
N TYR A 241 8.21 -9.86 -10.44
CA TYR A 241 6.95 -10.19 -11.11
C TYR A 241 6.53 -9.13 -12.14
N LEU A 242 6.60 -7.84 -11.78
CA LEU A 242 6.27 -6.74 -12.71
C LEU A 242 7.20 -6.70 -13.93
N LYS A 243 8.48 -7.01 -13.72
CA LYS A 243 9.50 -7.05 -14.80
C LYS A 243 9.30 -8.24 -15.74
N GLU A 244 8.89 -9.38 -15.20
CA GLU A 244 8.63 -10.60 -15.95
C GLU A 244 7.37 -10.45 -16.81
N GLU A 245 6.24 -10.09 -16.21
CA GLU A 245 4.95 -10.02 -16.91
C GLU A 245 4.86 -8.82 -17.86
N LYS A 246 5.46 -7.67 -17.48
CA LYS A 246 5.44 -6.38 -18.18
C LYS A 246 4.07 -5.74 -18.40
N THR A 247 3.01 -6.51 -18.59
CA THR A 247 1.64 -6.08 -18.79
C THR A 247 0.72 -6.93 -17.92
N ILE A 248 0.03 -6.31 -16.97
CA ILE A 248 -0.89 -6.99 -16.07
C ILE A 248 -2.23 -6.29 -16.13
N SER A 249 -3.32 -7.06 -16.27
CA SER A 249 -4.67 -6.57 -16.04
C SER A 249 -5.26 -7.26 -14.82
N VAL A 250 -5.80 -6.46 -13.90
CA VAL A 250 -6.38 -6.95 -12.65
C VAL A 250 -7.67 -6.19 -12.35
N SER A 251 -8.68 -6.91 -11.89
CA SER A 251 -9.89 -6.33 -11.34
C SER A 251 -9.85 -6.42 -9.83
N VAL A 252 -9.99 -5.29 -9.14
CA VAL A 252 -10.13 -5.22 -7.67
C VAL A 252 -11.50 -4.64 -7.38
N ASN A 253 -12.37 -5.39 -6.71
CA ASN A 253 -13.75 -4.96 -6.41
C ASN A 253 -14.57 -4.58 -7.66
N GLY A 254 -14.34 -5.29 -8.77
CA GLY A 254 -15.01 -5.05 -10.06
C GLY A 254 -14.45 -3.88 -10.87
N GLU A 255 -13.51 -3.13 -10.31
CA GLU A 255 -12.82 -2.02 -10.96
C GLU A 255 -11.56 -2.54 -11.66
N LYS A 256 -11.46 -2.32 -12.98
CA LYS A 256 -10.36 -2.82 -13.82
C LYS A 256 -9.18 -1.86 -13.82
N TYR A 257 -7.99 -2.40 -13.55
CA TYR A 257 -6.70 -1.72 -13.64
C TYR A 257 -5.85 -2.36 -14.72
N GLU A 258 -4.95 -1.55 -15.30
CA GLU A 258 -3.90 -2.02 -16.20
C GLU A 258 -2.55 -1.51 -15.69
N ILE A 259 -1.55 -2.38 -15.66
CA ILE A 259 -0.22 -2.09 -15.14
C ILE A 259 0.78 -2.43 -16.21
N PHE A 260 1.72 -1.52 -16.45
CA PHE A 260 2.76 -1.69 -17.45
C PHE A 260 4.13 -1.39 -16.85
N TYR A 261 5.10 -2.29 -17.06
CA TYR A 261 6.50 -2.03 -16.73
C TYR A 261 7.28 -1.63 -17.98
N TYR A 262 8.05 -0.56 -17.86
CA TYR A 262 8.95 -0.06 -18.90
C TYR A 262 10.38 0.04 -18.36
N PRO A 263 11.36 -0.66 -18.96
CA PRO A 263 12.76 -0.46 -18.60
C PRO A 263 13.23 0.93 -19.04
N VAL A 264 14.03 1.60 -18.20
CA VAL A 264 14.54 2.95 -18.42
C VAL A 264 16.05 2.94 -18.23
N THR A 265 16.80 2.83 -19.33
CA THR A 265 18.28 2.91 -19.32
C THR A 265 18.81 4.29 -19.72
N LYS A 266 17.91 5.14 -20.23
CA LYS A 266 18.11 6.51 -20.68
C LYS A 266 16.73 7.15 -20.82
N ASN A 267 16.66 8.42 -21.17
CA ASN A 267 15.40 9.06 -21.55
C ASN A 267 14.63 8.18 -22.57
N THR A 268 13.44 7.74 -22.17
CA THR A 268 12.63 6.75 -22.88
C THR A 268 11.24 7.31 -23.11
N THR A 269 10.71 7.13 -24.32
CA THR A 269 9.32 7.49 -24.62
C THR A 269 8.44 6.29 -24.36
N ILE A 270 7.38 6.49 -23.58
CA ILE A 270 6.34 5.50 -23.32
C ILE A 270 4.99 6.01 -23.85
N HIS A 271 4.04 5.09 -24.00
CA HIS A 271 2.66 5.43 -24.32
C HIS A 271 1.79 5.38 -23.06
N VAL A 272 1.00 6.43 -22.86
CA VAL A 272 0.04 6.54 -21.74
C VAL A 272 -1.34 6.91 -22.28
N PRO A 273 -2.44 6.54 -21.60
CA PRO A 273 -3.78 6.91 -22.05
C PRO A 273 -4.01 8.43 -21.94
N THR A 274 -4.84 8.99 -22.84
CA THR A 274 -5.25 10.41 -22.82
C THR A 274 -6.50 10.66 -21.98
N ASN A 275 -7.39 9.67 -21.88
CA ASN A 275 -8.73 9.82 -21.29
C ASN A 275 -8.91 9.07 -19.96
N LEU A 276 -7.87 8.40 -19.47
CA LEU A 276 -7.89 7.67 -18.21
C LEU A 276 -6.86 8.27 -17.26
N ARG A 277 -7.18 8.24 -15.96
CA ARG A 277 -6.22 8.58 -14.92
C ARG A 277 -5.14 7.50 -14.89
N TYR A 278 -3.88 7.92 -14.78
CA TYR A 278 -2.76 7.02 -14.58
C TYR A 278 -1.77 7.61 -13.58
N GLU A 279 -0.97 6.74 -12.98
CA GLU A 279 0.18 7.09 -12.16
C GLU A 279 1.44 6.46 -12.74
N ILE A 280 2.60 7.08 -12.48
CA ILE A 280 3.90 6.55 -12.84
C ILE A 280 4.73 6.48 -11.58
N SER A 281 5.31 5.31 -11.33
CA SER A 281 6.29 5.12 -10.26
C SER A 281 7.55 4.49 -10.84
N GLY A 282 8.71 4.98 -10.45
CA GLY A 282 9.93 4.20 -10.56
C GLY A 282 9.89 2.98 -9.65
N ASN A 283 10.76 2.00 -9.93
CA ASN A 283 11.03 0.86 -9.05
C ASN A 283 12.29 1.04 -8.18
N ASN A 284 12.98 2.18 -8.30
CA ASN A 284 14.28 2.46 -7.66
C ASN A 284 15.49 1.66 -8.21
N ILE A 285 15.32 0.95 -9.33
CA ILE A 285 16.33 0.04 -9.89
C ILE A 285 16.66 0.39 -11.34
N ASP A 286 15.69 0.21 -12.24
CA ASP A 286 15.94 0.12 -13.69
C ASP A 286 14.75 0.49 -14.57
N GLY A 287 13.59 0.88 -14.00
CA GLY A 287 12.41 1.12 -14.79
C GLY A 287 11.30 1.86 -14.07
N VAL A 288 10.21 2.05 -14.81
CA VAL A 288 8.98 2.66 -14.31
C VAL A 288 7.80 1.74 -14.52
N ILE A 289 6.85 1.83 -13.61
CA ILE A 289 5.55 1.20 -13.61
C ILE A 289 4.52 2.27 -13.92
N VAL A 290 3.71 2.05 -14.96
CA VAL A 290 2.53 2.85 -15.26
C VAL A 290 1.30 2.10 -14.78
N THR A 291 0.51 2.73 -13.93
CA THR A 291 -0.74 2.18 -13.42
C THR A 291 -1.90 2.98 -13.96
N VAL A 292 -2.70 2.38 -14.83
CA VAL A 292 -3.91 2.97 -15.37
C VAL A 292 -5.09 2.59 -14.48
N PHE A 293 -5.79 3.61 -14.00
CA PHE A 293 -6.94 3.48 -13.13
C PHE A 293 -8.21 3.27 -13.94
N PRO A 294 -9.25 2.66 -13.33
CA PRO A 294 -10.56 2.54 -13.95
C PRO A 294 -11.07 3.90 -14.43
N GLY A 295 -11.69 3.91 -15.61
CA GLY A 295 -12.36 5.10 -16.11
C GLY A 295 -13.56 5.43 -15.23
N SER A 296 -13.74 6.70 -14.87
CA SER A 296 -14.96 7.13 -14.19
C SER A 296 -16.15 6.80 -15.09
N THR A 297 -16.95 5.80 -14.73
CA THR A 297 -18.27 5.65 -15.32
C THR A 297 -19.08 6.86 -14.86
N HIS A 298 -19.16 7.89 -15.68
CA HIS A 298 -20.24 8.86 -15.55
C HIS A 298 -21.55 8.09 -15.76
N THR A 299 -22.12 7.56 -14.68
CA THR A 299 -23.54 7.27 -14.65
C THR A 299 -24.24 8.62 -14.77
N ASN A 300 -24.50 9.04 -16.01
CA ASN A 300 -25.51 10.03 -16.32
C ASN A 300 -26.84 9.47 -15.81
N SER A 301 -27.14 9.64 -14.52
CA SER A 301 -28.51 9.54 -14.05
C SER A 301 -29.25 10.78 -14.57
N ARG A 302 -29.69 10.71 -15.84
CA ARG A 302 -30.76 11.56 -16.30
C ARG A 302 -32.01 11.20 -15.49
N ARG A 303 -32.44 12.13 -14.64
CA ARG A 303 -33.86 12.39 -14.38
C ARG A 303 -34.07 13.89 -14.49
#